data_AF-A0A1G6ZFV0-F1
#
_entry.id   AF-A0A1G6ZFV0-F1
#
_cell.length_a   1.000
_cell.length_b   1.000
_cell.length_c   1.000
_cell.angle_alpha   90.00
_cell.angle_beta   90.00
_cell.angle_gamma   90.00
#
_symmetry.space_group_name_H-M   'P 1'
#
loop_
_entity.id
_entity.type
_entity.pdbx_description
1 polymer ?
#
loop_
_entity_poly.entity_id
_entity_poly.type
_entity_poly.pdbx_seq_one_letter_code
_entity_poly.pdbx_strand_id
1 'polypeptide(L)'
;MSKRGNADAYDGLLEQYLEICNRAMEQNRDRFPYSQIWEAGEQALSGRAVELAVVDDAPKAHKCVTLEACKINSEPNGKAAEDPPVMRLSASYLEDVVAHPDKYIENPSLIDWDWLTIRK
;
A
#
# COMPACT_ATOMS: atom_id res chain seq x y z
N MET A 1 -18.77 -22.98 -0.12
CA MET A 1 -17.43 -22.59 0.36
C MET A 1 -17.47 -21.11 0.74
N SER A 2 -17.14 -20.81 2.00
CA SER A 2 -17.50 -19.57 2.68
C SER A 2 -16.74 -18.35 2.16
N LYS A 3 -17.47 -17.28 1.79
CA LYS A 3 -16.92 -15.98 1.37
C LYS A 3 -15.90 -15.37 2.36
N ARG A 4 -15.96 -15.76 3.64
CA ARG A 4 -15.03 -15.32 4.70
C ARG A 4 -13.59 -15.78 4.50
N GLY A 5 -13.36 -17.03 4.11
CA GLY A 5 -11.98 -17.56 4.00
C GLY A 5 -11.16 -16.95 2.86
N ASN A 6 -11.81 -16.30 1.88
CA ASN A 6 -11.13 -15.64 0.77
C ASN A 6 -10.78 -14.18 1.11
N ALA A 7 -11.69 -13.46 1.79
CA ALA A 7 -11.42 -12.09 2.26
C ALA A 7 -10.24 -12.05 3.23
N ASP A 8 -10.19 -12.99 4.19
CA ASP A 8 -9.08 -13.10 5.15
C ASP A 8 -7.73 -13.35 4.46
N ALA A 9 -7.72 -14.08 3.33
CA ALA A 9 -6.52 -14.32 2.54
C ALA A 9 -6.02 -13.05 1.82
N TYR A 10 -6.94 -12.27 1.23
CA TYR A 10 -6.58 -11.01 0.58
C TYR A 10 -6.18 -9.92 1.58
N ASP A 11 -6.79 -9.90 2.77
CA ASP A 11 -6.35 -9.03 3.87
C ASP A 11 -4.90 -9.34 4.26
N GLY A 12 -4.56 -10.64 4.36
CA GLY A 12 -3.18 -11.08 4.63
C GLY A 12 -2.19 -10.76 3.49
N LEU A 13 -2.65 -10.77 2.23
CA LEU A 13 -1.83 -10.32 1.09
C LEU A 13 -1.57 -8.81 1.15
N LEU A 14 -2.59 -8.00 1.46
CA LEU A 14 -2.42 -6.55 1.64
C LEU A 14 -1.47 -6.23 2.79
N GLU A 15 -1.56 -6.93 3.92
CA GLU A 15 -0.65 -6.72 5.05
C GLU A 15 0.81 -6.98 4.67
N GLN A 16 1.09 -8.12 4.04
CA GLN A 16 2.44 -8.46 3.59
C GLN A 16 2.95 -7.48 2.53
N TYR A 17 2.09 -7.04 1.60
CA TYR A 17 2.42 -6.00 0.64
C TYR A 17 2.85 -4.69 1.33
N LEU A 18 2.11 -4.24 2.35
CA LEU A 18 2.44 -3.03 3.10
C LEU A 18 3.77 -3.17 3.86
N GLU A 19 4.05 -4.34 4.42
CA GLU A 19 5.35 -4.63 5.04
C GLU A 19 6.50 -4.56 4.03
N ILE A 20 6.31 -5.09 2.82
CA ILE A 20 7.28 -5.03 1.73
C ILE A 20 7.51 -3.58 1.30
N CYS A 21 6.45 -2.79 1.14
CA CYS A 21 6.55 -1.37 0.84
C CYS A 21 7.36 -0.63 1.92
N ASN A 22 7.05 -0.85 3.20
CA ASN A 22 7.80 -0.26 4.31
C ASN A 22 9.29 -0.63 4.27
N ARG A 23 9.62 -1.91 4.02
CA ARG A 23 11.01 -2.37 3.89
C ARG A 23 11.71 -1.73 2.69
N ALA A 24 11.03 -1.60 1.56
CA ALA A 24 11.56 -0.97 0.36
C ALA A 24 11.87 0.52 0.61
N MET A 25 10.97 1.23 1.29
CA MET A 25 11.17 2.62 1.71
C MET A 25 12.35 2.74 2.67
N GLU A 26 12.41 1.90 3.71
CA GLU A 26 13.47 1.95 4.71
C GLU A 26 14.86 1.69 4.11
N GLN A 27 15.01 0.64 3.30
CA GLN A 27 16.30 0.26 2.72
C GLN A 27 16.81 1.25 1.68
N ASN A 28 15.90 1.98 1.02
CA ASN A 28 16.27 2.93 0.00
C ASN A 28 16.18 4.38 0.49
N ARG A 29 15.83 4.64 1.76
CA ARG A 29 15.46 5.97 2.29
C ARG A 29 16.42 7.12 1.93
N ASP A 30 17.72 6.81 1.82
CA ASP A 30 18.79 7.76 1.56
C ASP A 30 19.28 7.72 0.09
N ARG A 31 18.67 6.88 -0.76
CA ARG A 31 19.01 6.66 -2.17
C ARG A 31 18.20 7.58 -3.08
N PHE A 32 18.90 8.33 -3.93
CA PHE A 32 18.27 9.12 -4.99
C PHE A 32 17.65 8.21 -6.08
N PRO A 33 16.46 8.54 -6.64
CA PRO A 33 15.61 9.71 -6.36
C PRO A 33 14.59 9.51 -5.25
N TYR A 34 14.64 8.36 -4.59
CA TYR A 34 13.51 7.91 -3.82
C TYR A 34 13.27 8.73 -2.53
N SER A 35 14.33 9.26 -1.90
CA SER A 35 14.21 10.15 -0.72
C SER A 35 13.20 11.28 -0.96
N GLN A 36 13.27 11.88 -2.15
CA GLN A 36 12.39 12.96 -2.59
C GLN A 36 10.96 12.48 -2.87
N ILE A 37 10.81 11.25 -3.37
CA ILE A 37 9.49 10.66 -3.67
C ILE A 37 8.72 10.43 -2.37
N TRP A 38 9.38 9.90 -1.32
CA TRP A 38 8.70 9.64 -0.04
C TRP A 38 8.36 10.92 0.70
N GLU A 39 9.27 11.89 0.72
CA GLU A 39 8.98 13.23 1.28
C GLU A 39 7.80 13.89 0.54
N ALA A 40 7.77 13.80 -0.80
CA ALA A 40 6.66 14.32 -1.58
C ALA A 40 5.35 13.58 -1.30
N GLY A 41 5.40 12.25 -1.11
CA GLY A 41 4.24 11.43 -0.72
C GLY A 41 3.71 11.80 0.66
N GLU A 42 4.58 12.01 1.65
CA GLU A 42 4.19 12.43 2.99
C GLU A 42 3.53 13.82 2.96
N GLN A 43 4.07 14.76 2.19
CA GLN A 43 3.45 16.07 1.99
C GLN A 43 2.12 15.99 1.24
N ALA A 44 2.04 15.16 0.20
CA ALA A 44 0.84 14.98 -0.60
C ALA A 44 -0.29 14.39 0.23
N LEU A 45 -0.01 13.36 1.03
CA LEU A 45 -1.01 12.75 1.91
C LEU A 45 -1.31 13.64 3.12
N SER A 46 -0.31 14.31 3.69
CA SER A 46 -0.48 15.24 4.81
C SER A 46 -1.23 14.60 5.99
N GLY A 47 -0.88 13.33 6.30
CA GLY A 47 -1.54 12.51 7.31
C GLY A 47 -2.94 12.00 6.93
N ARG A 48 -3.43 12.25 5.71
CA ARG A 48 -4.72 11.74 5.23
C ARG A 48 -4.62 10.25 4.89
N ALA A 49 -5.72 9.55 5.12
CA ALA A 49 -5.86 8.15 4.76
C ALA A 49 -6.13 7.95 3.26
N VAL A 50 -5.57 6.88 2.70
CA VAL A 50 -5.90 6.33 1.38
C VAL A 50 -6.47 4.92 1.59
N GLU A 51 -7.49 4.56 0.83
CA GLU A 51 -7.99 3.19 0.83
C GLU A 51 -7.32 2.38 -0.28
N LEU A 52 -6.69 1.27 0.09
CA LEU A 52 -6.19 0.28 -0.86
C LEU A 52 -7.21 -0.83 -0.96
N ALA A 53 -7.74 -1.07 -2.16
CA ALA A 53 -8.73 -2.10 -2.43
C ALA A 53 -8.14 -3.17 -3.37
N VAL A 54 -8.22 -4.44 -2.98
CA VAL A 54 -7.90 -5.57 -3.88
C VAL A 54 -9.09 -5.82 -4.78
N VAL A 55 -8.90 -5.70 -6.09
CA VAL A 55 -9.96 -5.83 -7.08
C VAL A 55 -9.51 -6.82 -8.16
N ASP A 56 -10.28 -7.89 -8.30
CA ASP A 56 -10.30 -8.71 -9.51
C ASP A 56 -11.56 -8.35 -10.31
N ASP A 57 -12.70 -9.02 -10.03
CA ASP A 57 -14.02 -8.70 -10.61
C ASP A 57 -14.85 -7.75 -9.75
N ALA A 58 -14.61 -7.79 -8.44
CA ALA A 58 -15.27 -6.98 -7.40
C ALA A 58 -14.31 -6.82 -6.23
N PRO A 59 -14.46 -5.78 -5.38
CA PRO A 59 -13.63 -5.60 -4.20
C PRO A 59 -13.61 -6.86 -3.33
N LYS A 60 -12.41 -7.39 -3.07
CA LYS A 60 -12.19 -8.61 -2.29
C LYS A 60 -11.76 -8.31 -0.86
N ALA A 61 -10.93 -7.28 -0.71
CA ALA A 61 -10.41 -6.76 0.54
C ALA A 61 -10.16 -5.26 0.39
N HIS A 62 -10.17 -4.54 1.50
CA HIS A 62 -9.78 -3.13 1.53
C HIS A 62 -9.11 -2.79 2.86
N LYS A 63 -8.15 -1.86 2.81
CA LYS A 63 -7.46 -1.39 4.01
C LYS A 63 -7.14 0.10 3.86
N CYS A 64 -7.48 0.86 4.89
CA CYS A 64 -7.10 2.26 4.98
C CYS A 64 -5.68 2.36 5.52
N VAL A 65 -4.85 3.16 4.85
CA VAL A 65 -3.46 3.40 5.23
C VAL A 65 -3.18 4.88 5.32
N THR A 66 -2.30 5.24 6.24
CA THR A 66 -1.70 6.57 6.38
C THR A 66 -0.20 6.48 6.15
N LEU A 67 0.41 7.60 5.77
CA LEU A 67 1.86 7.72 5.71
C LEU A 67 2.29 8.80 6.70
N GLU A 68 3.12 8.40 7.66
CA GLU A 68 3.69 9.30 8.68
C GLU A 68 5.17 8.97 8.87
N ALA A 69 6.04 9.98 8.83
CA ALA A 69 7.49 9.85 8.98
C ALA A 69 8.09 8.77 8.03
N CYS A 70 7.69 8.83 6.75
CA CYS A 70 8.07 7.83 5.73
C CYS A 70 7.76 6.37 6.11
N LYS A 71 6.76 6.14 6.97
CA LYS A 71 6.27 4.81 7.35
C LYS A 71 4.77 4.69 7.10
N ILE A 72 4.40 3.59 6.45
CA ILE A 72 3.02 3.26 6.14
C ILE A 72 2.41 2.56 7.35
N ASN A 73 1.30 3.10 7.85
CA ASN A 73 0.55 2.54 8.95
C ASN A 73 -0.84 2.13 8.45
N SER A 74 -1.26 0.91 8.77
CA SER A 74 -2.65 0.49 8.55
C SER A 74 -3.52 1.01 9.68
N GLU A 75 -4.58 1.74 9.36
CA GLU A 75 -5.57 2.18 10.35
C GLU A 75 -6.57 1.04 10.60
N PRO A 76 -6.92 0.75 11.87
CA PRO A 76 -8.13 -0.01 12.17
C PRO A 76 -9.31 0.71 11.54
N ASN A 77 -10.15 -0.01 10.78
CA ASN A 77 -11.36 0.52 10.14
C ASN A 77 -12.15 1.43 11.11
N GLY A 78 -12.06 2.75 10.95
CA GLY A 78 -12.68 3.71 11.88
C GLY A 78 -12.06 5.11 11.92
N LYS A 79 -10.81 5.28 11.44
CA LYS A 79 -10.13 6.59 11.34
C LYS A 79 -9.97 7.13 9.92
N ALA A 80 -10.59 6.49 8.94
CA ALA A 80 -10.59 7.00 7.57
C ALA A 80 -11.32 8.35 7.54
N ALA A 81 -10.72 9.35 6.88
CA ALA A 81 -11.41 10.58 6.52
C ALA A 81 -12.74 10.24 5.81
N GLU A 82 -13.76 11.10 5.89
CA GLU A 82 -14.96 10.94 5.06
C GLU A 82 -14.53 10.80 3.59
N ASP A 83 -14.81 9.62 3.01
CA ASP A 83 -14.52 9.24 1.63
C ASP A 83 -13.03 9.37 1.24
N PRO A 84 -12.13 8.48 1.70
CA PRO A 84 -10.75 8.50 1.27
C PRO A 84 -10.66 8.12 -0.21
N PRO A 85 -9.69 8.66 -0.96
CA PRO A 85 -9.53 8.22 -2.33
C PRO A 85 -9.08 6.74 -2.35
N VAL A 86 -9.57 5.99 -3.33
CA VAL A 86 -9.39 4.53 -3.41
C VAL A 86 -8.40 4.18 -4.52
N MET A 87 -7.31 3.52 -4.16
CA MET A 87 -6.41 2.85 -5.11
C MET A 87 -6.85 1.40 -5.28
N ARG A 88 -6.95 0.93 -6.53
CA ARG A 88 -7.28 -0.46 -6.85
C ARG A 88 -6.02 -1.22 -7.22
N LEU A 89 -5.78 -2.33 -6.53
CA LEU A 89 -4.66 -3.24 -6.76
C LEU A 89 -5.22 -4.59 -7.21
N SER A 90 -4.61 -5.25 -8.20
CA SER A 90 -5.03 -6.59 -8.59
C SER A 90 -4.49 -7.63 -7.59
N ALA A 91 -5.22 -8.73 -7.39
CA ALA A 91 -4.73 -9.81 -6.54
C ALA A 91 -3.43 -10.41 -7.09
N SER A 92 -3.36 -10.63 -8.41
CA SER A 92 -2.18 -11.17 -9.08
C SER A 92 -0.92 -10.32 -8.89
N TYR A 93 -1.06 -8.99 -8.83
CA TYR A 93 0.06 -8.10 -8.54
C TYR A 93 0.54 -8.28 -7.09
N LEU A 94 -0.40 -8.30 -6.12
CA LEU A 94 -0.04 -8.52 -4.71
C LEU A 94 0.61 -9.90 -4.51
N GLU A 95 0.10 -10.93 -5.17
CA GLU A 95 0.68 -12.27 -5.14
C GLU A 95 2.11 -12.29 -5.68
N ASP A 96 2.41 -11.62 -6.81
CA ASP A 96 3.78 -11.53 -7.34
C ASP A 96 4.72 -10.79 -6.38
N VAL A 97 4.25 -9.69 -5.79
CA VAL A 97 5.04 -8.91 -4.81
C VAL A 97 5.36 -9.75 -3.58
N VAL A 98 4.36 -10.42 -3.02
CA VAL A 98 4.50 -11.25 -1.82
C VAL A 98 5.34 -12.51 -2.10
N ALA A 99 5.24 -13.11 -3.29
CA ALA A 99 6.05 -14.26 -3.68
C ALA A 99 7.53 -13.91 -3.95
N HIS A 100 7.81 -12.65 -4.30
CA HIS A 100 9.14 -12.19 -4.70
C HIS A 100 9.57 -10.90 -3.98
N PRO A 101 9.56 -10.84 -2.63
CA PRO A 101 9.72 -9.60 -1.89
C PRO A 101 11.06 -8.88 -2.18
N ASP A 102 12.16 -9.62 -2.27
CA ASP A 102 13.49 -9.04 -2.46
C ASP A 102 13.61 -8.30 -3.81
N LYS A 103 12.97 -8.82 -4.87
CA LYS A 103 12.91 -8.16 -6.20
C LYS A 103 12.37 -6.74 -6.09
N TYR A 104 11.34 -6.54 -5.26
CA TYR A 104 10.66 -5.26 -5.08
C TYR A 104 11.35 -4.34 -4.06
N ILE A 105 11.94 -4.92 -3.01
CA ILE A 105 12.70 -4.17 -2.00
C ILE A 105 13.98 -3.59 -2.59
N GLU A 106 14.72 -4.39 -3.38
CA GLU A 106 15.96 -3.96 -4.03
C GLU A 106 15.72 -2.96 -5.16
N ASN A 107 14.55 -3.04 -5.80
CA ASN A 107 14.16 -2.19 -6.92
C ASN A 107 12.78 -1.56 -6.66
N PRO A 108 12.68 -0.54 -5.78
CA PRO A 108 11.39 0.05 -5.40
C PRO A 108 10.59 0.61 -6.57
N SER A 109 11.21 0.93 -7.72
CA SER A 109 10.49 1.39 -8.91
C SER A 109 9.53 0.35 -9.51
N LEU A 110 9.62 -0.91 -9.09
CA LEU A 110 8.68 -1.96 -9.49
C LEU A 110 7.38 -1.93 -8.67
N ILE A 111 7.36 -1.23 -7.55
CA ILE A 111 6.18 -1.04 -6.72
C ILE A 111 5.34 0.09 -7.32
N ASP A 112 4.04 -0.13 -7.42
CA ASP A 112 3.06 0.90 -7.73
C ASP A 112 2.94 1.87 -6.54
N TRP A 113 3.63 3.01 -6.66
CA TRP A 113 3.61 4.10 -5.67
C TRP A 113 2.57 5.17 -6.00
N ASP A 114 1.72 4.99 -7.02
CA ASP A 114 0.80 6.04 -7.45
C ASP A 114 -0.13 6.48 -6.31
N TRP A 115 -0.46 5.55 -5.41
CA TRP A 115 -1.27 5.81 -4.22
C TRP A 115 -0.67 6.84 -3.25
N LEU A 116 0.65 7.07 -3.27
CA LEU A 116 1.30 8.15 -2.50
C LEU A 116 1.02 9.54 -3.07
N THR A 117 0.65 9.60 -4.36
CA THR A 117 0.48 10.86 -5.09
C THR A 117 -0.98 11.18 -5.37
N ILE A 118 -1.91 10.30 -4.99
CA ILE A 118 -3.34 10.49 -5.16
C ILE A 118 -3.76 11.78 -4.44
N ARG A 119 -4.28 12.72 -5.24
CA ARG A 119 -4.90 13.95 -4.74
C ARG A 119 -6.43 13.75 -4.75
N LYS A 120 -7.10 14.29 -3.73
CA LYS A 120 -8.56 14.47 -3.78
C LYS A 120 -8.88 15.56 -4.80
#